data_AF-A0A923QTZ8-F1
#
_entry.id   AF-A0A923QTZ8-F1
#
_cell.length_a   1.000
_cell.length_b   1.000
_cell.length_c   1.000
_cell.angle_alpha   90.00
_cell.angle_beta   90.00
_cell.angle_gamma   90.00
#
_symmetry.space_group_name_H-M   'P 1'
#
loop_
_entity.id
_entity.type
_entity.pdbx_description
1 polymer ?
#
loop_
_entity_poly.entity_id
_entity_poly.type
_entity_poly.pdbx_seq_one_letter_code
_entity_poly.pdbx_strand_id
1 'polypeptide(L)'
;MKLMALRSSFFFSVLCLAVGGTMIGISVPRGEAASSDPAALSSANPSPAMSGIPEHVTKAEARKIRRALFESLDKEREALKREQKEARSAFDGNRKAKKAEWTSRENEARRKFFDENAHGPERRRYVFELNERRRTFFSDLRREEKEFRLGQDVRWKEMREKQRKHLTEAEKSLKRGERPEGA
;
A
#
# COMPACT_ATOMS: atom_id res chain seq x y z
N MET A 1 -30.95 47.36 3.57
CA MET A 1 -31.34 46.63 2.34
C MET A 1 -30.06 46.05 1.74
N LYS A 2 -29.80 44.75 1.55
CA LYS A 2 -30.57 43.50 1.54
C LYS A 2 -29.73 42.40 2.23
N LEU A 3 -30.39 41.57 3.04
CA LEU A 3 -29.92 40.23 3.40
C LEU A 3 -29.97 39.31 2.18
N MET A 4 -28.98 38.42 2.02
CA MET A 4 -29.14 37.10 1.39
C MET A 4 -28.14 36.14 2.05
N ALA A 5 -28.59 35.29 2.98
CA ALA A 5 -29.18 33.96 2.78
C ALA A 5 -28.10 32.89 2.50
N LEU A 6 -27.61 32.19 3.54
CA LEU A 6 -28.12 30.87 3.96
C LEU A 6 -28.38 29.90 2.78
N ARG A 7 -27.43 28.99 2.55
CA ARG A 7 -27.67 27.67 1.95
C ARG A 7 -26.97 26.66 2.85
N SER A 8 -27.71 26.09 3.81
CA SER A 8 -28.58 24.92 3.64
C SER A 8 -27.76 23.62 3.65
N SER A 9 -27.49 23.21 4.88
CA SER A 9 -27.38 21.83 5.35
C SER A 9 -28.36 20.92 4.61
N PHE A 10 -27.89 19.83 4.00
CA PHE A 10 -28.65 18.59 3.79
C PHE A 10 -27.66 17.53 3.32
N PHE A 11 -27.18 16.67 4.22
CA PHE A 11 -26.91 15.25 3.97
C PHE A 11 -26.76 14.58 5.33
N PHE A 12 -27.91 14.51 6.02
CA PHE A 12 -28.12 13.64 7.17
C PHE A 12 -28.57 12.27 6.66
N SER A 13 -28.14 11.24 7.38
CA SER A 13 -28.81 9.93 7.48
C SER A 13 -28.75 8.98 6.28
N VAL A 14 -27.81 8.03 6.32
CA VAL A 14 -28.17 6.60 6.31
C VAL A 14 -27.25 5.87 7.29
N LEU A 15 -27.74 5.75 8.52
CA LEU A 15 -27.30 4.78 9.51
C LEU A 15 -28.22 3.57 9.36
N CYS A 16 -27.73 2.48 8.76
CA CYS A 16 -28.36 1.18 8.91
C CYS A 16 -27.34 0.23 9.53
N LEU A 17 -27.57 -0.02 10.82
CA LEU A 17 -27.06 -1.14 11.59
C LEU A 17 -27.44 -2.45 10.87
N ALA A 18 -26.44 -3.28 10.59
CA ALA A 18 -26.63 -4.72 10.44
C ALA A 18 -25.55 -5.42 11.26
N VAL A 19 -25.98 -5.85 12.45
CA VAL A 19 -25.28 -6.77 13.34
C VAL A 19 -25.61 -8.19 12.86
N GLY A 20 -24.59 -9.04 12.76
CA GLY A 20 -24.68 -10.46 12.45
C GLY A 20 -23.39 -10.87 11.73
N GLY A 21 -22.43 -11.60 12.30
CA GLY A 21 -22.56 -12.64 13.30
C GLY A 21 -22.54 -14.01 12.62
N THR A 22 -21.43 -14.38 11.98
CA THR A 22 -21.12 -15.77 11.64
C THR A 22 -19.61 -16.00 11.70
N MET A 23 -19.19 -16.64 12.79
CA MET A 23 -17.97 -17.43 12.89
C MET A 23 -17.97 -18.47 11.75
N ILE A 24 -16.89 -18.56 10.97
CA ILE A 24 -16.60 -19.76 10.17
C ILE A 24 -15.14 -20.15 10.40
N GLY A 25 -15.00 -21.41 10.79
CA GLY A 25 -13.82 -22.01 11.37
C GLY A 25 -12.65 -22.17 10.41
N ILE A 26 -11.48 -22.12 11.03
CA ILE A 26 -10.21 -22.60 10.51
C ILE A 26 -10.31 -24.12 10.38
N SER A 27 -10.07 -24.66 9.19
CA SER A 27 -9.79 -26.09 9.00
C SER A 27 -8.52 -26.25 8.18
N VAL A 28 -7.44 -26.59 8.89
CA VAL A 28 -6.17 -27.08 8.34
C VAL A 28 -6.27 -28.60 8.23
N PRO A 29 -6.13 -29.21 7.06
CA PRO A 29 -5.76 -30.62 6.98
C PRO A 29 -4.23 -30.75 6.98
N ARG A 30 -3.72 -31.23 8.12
CA ARG A 30 -2.44 -31.90 8.29
C ARG A 30 -2.56 -33.30 7.70
N GLY A 31 -1.79 -33.59 6.66
CA GLY A 31 -1.63 -34.93 6.08
C GLY A 31 -0.18 -35.35 6.23
N GLU A 32 0.07 -36.27 7.15
CA GLU A 32 1.35 -36.86 7.50
C GLU A 32 1.64 -38.10 6.63
N ALA A 33 2.89 -38.52 6.67
CA ALA A 33 3.60 -39.39 5.74
C ALA A 33 3.04 -40.81 5.52
N ALA A 34 3.34 -41.36 4.35
CA ALA A 34 3.61 -42.78 4.17
C ALA A 34 4.86 -42.95 3.27
N SER A 35 5.92 -43.49 3.87
CA SER A 35 7.00 -44.23 3.22
C SER A 35 6.39 -45.43 2.47
N SER A 36 6.91 -45.95 1.36
CA SER A 36 8.16 -46.71 1.10
C SER A 36 7.91 -47.33 -0.30
N ASP A 37 8.79 -47.72 -1.20
CA ASP A 37 10.25 -47.83 -1.33
C ASP A 37 10.52 -48.12 -2.85
N PRO A 38 11.76 -48.40 -3.32
CA PRO A 38 12.23 -47.96 -4.63
C PRO A 38 12.22 -49.07 -5.69
N ALA A 39 11.87 -48.71 -6.92
CA ALA A 39 12.15 -49.53 -8.09
C ALA A 39 12.93 -48.71 -9.12
N ALA A 40 14.22 -48.99 -9.17
CA ALA A 40 15.15 -48.51 -10.17
C ALA A 40 14.83 -49.13 -11.53
N LEU A 41 14.53 -48.29 -12.54
CA LEU A 41 14.81 -48.52 -13.96
C LEU A 41 15.01 -47.12 -14.56
N SER A 42 16.25 -46.68 -14.72
CA SER A 42 17.03 -46.82 -15.96
C SER A 42 16.87 -45.60 -16.87
N SER A 43 18.00 -44.92 -17.05
CA SER A 43 18.40 -44.29 -18.31
C SER A 43 17.50 -43.21 -18.90
N ALA A 44 17.79 -41.96 -18.54
CA ALA A 44 18.32 -41.01 -19.54
C ALA A 44 18.83 -39.78 -18.79
N ASN A 45 20.16 -39.63 -18.74
CA ASN A 45 20.78 -38.33 -18.58
C ASN A 45 20.50 -37.56 -19.88
N PRO A 46 19.66 -36.52 -19.94
CA PRO A 46 19.86 -35.54 -20.99
C PRO A 46 21.14 -34.81 -20.60
N SER A 47 22.21 -35.09 -21.34
CA SER A 47 23.38 -34.21 -21.37
C SER A 47 22.91 -32.76 -21.35
N PRO A 48 23.46 -31.89 -20.48
CA PRO A 48 23.28 -30.46 -20.67
C PRO A 48 23.97 -30.17 -22.00
N ALA A 49 23.17 -30.06 -23.06
CA ALA A 49 23.61 -29.42 -24.28
C ALA A 49 23.94 -27.99 -23.86
N MET A 50 25.20 -27.78 -23.52
CA MET A 50 25.90 -26.51 -23.62
C MET A 50 25.83 -26.10 -25.08
N SER A 51 24.64 -25.68 -25.53
CA SER A 51 24.48 -24.93 -26.76
C SER A 51 24.98 -23.52 -26.46
N GLY A 52 26.30 -23.37 -26.44
CA GLY A 52 27.01 -22.09 -26.42
C GLY A 52 26.91 -21.34 -27.74
N ILE A 53 25.77 -21.45 -28.43
CA ILE A 53 25.44 -20.64 -29.60
C ILE A 53 24.34 -19.70 -29.12
N PRO A 54 24.59 -18.37 -29.04
CA PRO A 54 23.52 -17.44 -28.73
C PRO A 54 22.43 -17.64 -29.77
N GLU A 55 21.26 -18.10 -29.32
CA GLU A 55 20.09 -18.30 -30.15
C GLU A 55 19.75 -16.94 -30.77
N HIS A 56 20.15 -16.76 -32.03
CA HIS A 56 20.11 -15.45 -32.67
C HIS A 56 18.66 -15.05 -32.87
N VAL A 57 18.17 -14.12 -32.05
CA VAL A 57 16.78 -13.69 -32.04
C VAL A 57 16.40 -13.10 -33.40
N THR A 58 15.36 -13.66 -34.03
CA THR A 58 14.87 -13.13 -35.30
C THR A 58 14.19 -11.77 -35.10
N LYS A 59 14.08 -10.96 -36.15
CA LYS A 59 13.35 -9.67 -36.07
C LYS A 59 11.90 -9.82 -35.62
N ALA A 60 11.25 -10.94 -35.96
CA ALA A 60 9.88 -11.23 -35.56
C ALA A 60 9.78 -11.56 -34.06
N GLU A 61 10.70 -12.37 -33.54
CA GLU A 61 10.78 -12.69 -32.11
C GLU A 61 11.16 -11.48 -31.27
N ALA A 62 12.12 -10.66 -31.73
CA ALA A 62 12.48 -9.42 -31.06
C ALA A 62 11.26 -8.48 -30.88
N ARG A 63 10.34 -8.44 -31.86
CA ARG A 63 9.08 -7.68 -31.74
C ARG A 63 8.13 -8.28 -30.70
N LYS A 64 8.01 -9.62 -30.65
CA LYS A 64 7.18 -10.31 -29.66
C LYS A 64 7.71 -10.09 -28.24
N ILE A 65 9.03 -10.24 -28.07
CA ILE A 65 9.75 -10.00 -26.81
C ILE A 65 9.51 -8.57 -26.32
N ARG A 66 9.65 -7.56 -27.19
CA ARG A 66 9.37 -6.17 -26.81
C ARG A 66 7.93 -5.97 -26.32
N ARG A 67 6.94 -6.54 -27.02
CA ARG A 67 5.53 -6.42 -26.62
C ARG A 67 5.28 -7.07 -25.26
N ALA A 68 5.75 -8.31 -25.06
CA ALA A 68 5.63 -9.01 -23.79
C ALA A 68 6.29 -8.25 -22.63
N LEU A 69 7.47 -7.66 -22.89
CA LEU A 69 8.17 -6.81 -21.93
C LEU A 69 7.38 -5.53 -21.59
N PHE A 70 6.81 -4.83 -22.57
CA PHE A 70 5.98 -3.66 -22.26
C PHE A 70 4.73 -4.04 -21.47
N GLU A 71 4.06 -5.14 -21.83
CA GLU A 71 2.90 -5.63 -21.10
C GLU A 71 3.24 -6.01 -19.64
N SER A 72 4.40 -6.64 -19.40
CA SER A 72 4.82 -6.97 -18.03
C SER A 72 5.12 -5.71 -17.21
N LEU A 73 5.82 -4.73 -17.78
CA LEU A 73 6.11 -3.45 -17.12
C LEU A 73 4.83 -2.65 -16.83
N ASP A 74 3.83 -2.68 -17.72
CA ASP A 74 2.55 -2.04 -17.47
C ASP A 74 1.77 -2.74 -16.35
N LYS A 75 1.79 -4.08 -16.29
CA LYS A 75 1.21 -4.84 -15.17
C LYS A 75 1.86 -4.50 -13.84
N GLU A 76 3.19 -4.39 -13.78
CA GLU A 76 3.92 -3.96 -12.58
C GLU A 76 3.50 -2.56 -12.13
N ARG A 77 3.35 -1.64 -13.09
CA ARG A 77 2.93 -0.26 -12.81
C ARG A 77 1.53 -0.21 -12.22
N GLU A 78 0.59 -0.95 -12.81
CA GLU A 78 -0.78 -1.02 -12.30
C GLU A 78 -0.86 -1.74 -10.95
N ALA A 79 -0.02 -2.75 -10.71
CA ALA A 79 0.09 -3.38 -9.40
C ALA A 79 0.55 -2.37 -8.33
N LEU A 80 1.60 -1.58 -8.61
CA LEU A 80 2.08 -0.56 -7.68
C LEU A 80 1.02 0.53 -7.43
N LYS A 81 0.29 0.96 -8.45
CA LYS A 81 -0.81 1.94 -8.27
C LYS A 81 -1.90 1.39 -7.34
N ARG A 82 -2.29 0.12 -7.49
CA ARG A 82 -3.29 -0.52 -6.62
C ARG A 82 -2.78 -0.59 -5.19
N GLU A 83 -1.55 -1.06 -4.98
CA GLU A 83 -0.91 -1.11 -3.66
C GLU A 83 -0.88 0.28 -3.01
N GLN A 84 -0.44 1.31 -3.73
CA GLN A 84 -0.38 2.68 -3.22
C GLN A 84 -1.77 3.25 -2.90
N LYS A 85 -2.80 2.90 -3.67
CA LYS A 85 -4.18 3.29 -3.40
C LYS A 85 -4.70 2.64 -2.11
N GLU A 86 -4.47 1.35 -1.94
CA GLU A 86 -4.83 0.59 -0.73
C GLU A 86 -4.10 1.14 0.50
N ALA A 87 -2.79 1.34 0.38
CA ALA A 87 -1.97 1.94 1.43
C ALA A 87 -2.47 3.33 1.83
N ARG A 88 -2.88 4.16 0.85
CA ARG A 88 -3.45 5.49 1.13
C ARG A 88 -4.79 5.39 1.86
N SER A 89 -5.66 4.48 1.46
CA SER A 89 -6.94 4.24 2.14
C SER A 89 -6.72 3.79 3.59
N ALA A 90 -5.79 2.86 3.81
CA ALA A 90 -5.42 2.39 5.14
C ALA A 90 -4.82 3.53 6.00
N PHE A 91 -3.93 4.33 5.42
CA PHE A 91 -3.34 5.50 6.09
C PHE A 91 -4.40 6.53 6.49
N ASP A 92 -5.30 6.89 5.58
CA ASP A 92 -6.38 7.83 5.84
C ASP A 92 -7.36 7.30 6.91
N GLY A 93 -7.64 5.99 6.90
CA GLY A 93 -8.41 5.31 7.94
C GLY A 93 -7.75 5.42 9.32
N ASN A 94 -6.46 5.08 9.40
CA ASN A 94 -5.68 5.18 10.63
C ASN A 94 -5.61 6.63 11.15
N ARG A 95 -5.37 7.60 10.27
CA ARG A 95 -5.31 9.02 10.64
C ARG A 95 -6.65 9.52 11.22
N LYS A 96 -7.77 9.10 10.63
CA LYS A 96 -9.12 9.41 11.14
C LYS A 96 -9.33 8.77 12.52
N ALA A 97 -8.95 7.50 12.69
CA ALA A 97 -9.04 6.79 13.96
C ALA A 97 -8.23 7.49 15.06
N LYS A 98 -6.95 7.79 14.81
CA LYS A 98 -6.08 8.55 15.74
C LYS A 98 -6.71 9.89 16.15
N LYS A 99 -7.27 10.63 15.18
CA LYS A 99 -7.93 11.92 15.46
C LYS A 99 -9.16 11.76 16.34
N ALA A 100 -10.00 10.77 16.04
CA ALA A 100 -11.21 10.49 16.82
C ALA A 100 -10.85 10.09 18.26
N GLU A 101 -9.88 9.20 18.41
CA GLU A 101 -9.39 8.73 19.70
C GLU A 101 -8.80 9.87 20.54
N TRP A 102 -7.94 10.70 19.96
CA TRP A 102 -7.39 11.89 20.62
C TRP A 102 -8.51 12.84 21.08
N THR A 103 -9.50 13.07 20.22
CA THR A 103 -10.63 13.96 20.53
C THR A 103 -11.49 13.39 21.66
N SER A 104 -11.76 12.09 21.68
CA SER A 104 -12.52 11.45 22.76
C SER A 104 -11.78 11.60 24.08
N ARG A 105 -10.50 11.24 24.09
CA ARG A 105 -9.63 11.32 25.29
C ARG A 105 -9.57 12.73 25.85
N GLU A 106 -9.33 13.74 25.02
CA GLU A 106 -9.26 15.13 25.49
C GLU A 106 -10.63 15.65 25.94
N ASN A 107 -11.74 15.22 25.32
CA ASN A 107 -13.09 15.61 25.75
C ASN A 107 -13.46 15.00 27.12
N GLU A 108 -13.07 13.76 27.37
CA GLU A 108 -13.25 13.10 28.66
C GLU A 108 -12.38 13.75 29.74
N ALA A 109 -11.09 13.94 29.46
CA ALA A 109 -10.15 14.62 30.35
C ALA A 109 -10.62 16.05 30.67
N ARG A 110 -11.12 16.77 29.66
CA ARG A 110 -11.65 18.12 29.84
C ARG A 110 -12.89 18.12 30.72
N ARG A 111 -13.85 17.23 30.50
CA ARG A 111 -15.05 17.15 31.33
C ARG A 111 -14.67 16.91 32.79
N LYS A 112 -13.88 15.86 33.04
CA LYS A 112 -13.40 15.53 34.39
C LYS A 112 -12.68 16.71 35.06
N PHE A 113 -11.75 17.36 34.35
CA PHE A 113 -11.01 18.49 34.90
C PHE A 113 -11.93 19.67 35.25
N PHE A 114 -12.91 19.98 34.41
CA PHE A 114 -13.83 21.10 34.63
C PHE A 114 -14.85 20.79 35.72
N ASP A 115 -15.25 19.53 35.88
CA ASP A 115 -16.13 19.10 36.98
C ASP A 115 -15.42 19.25 38.34
N GLU A 116 -14.14 18.89 38.41
CA GLU A 116 -13.32 19.00 39.63
C GLU A 116 -12.91 20.45 39.96
N ASN A 117 -12.77 21.30 38.94
CA ASN A 117 -12.30 22.68 39.09
C ASN A 117 -13.38 23.64 38.58
N ALA A 118 -14.33 24.06 39.43
CA ALA A 118 -15.50 24.84 39.01
C ALA A 118 -15.17 26.28 38.52
N HIS A 119 -14.20 26.94 39.13
CA HIS A 119 -13.76 28.30 38.80
C HIS A 119 -12.25 28.45 39.05
N GLY A 120 -11.62 29.44 38.43
CA GLY A 120 -10.26 29.83 38.81
C GLY A 120 -9.23 29.94 37.68
N PRO A 121 -7.98 30.36 38.02
CA PRO A 121 -6.84 30.42 37.12
C PRO A 121 -6.43 29.06 36.53
N GLU A 122 -6.73 27.96 37.22
CA GLU A 122 -6.41 26.58 36.83
C GLU A 122 -7.08 26.22 35.50
N ARG A 123 -8.35 26.62 35.31
CA ARG A 123 -9.05 26.45 34.03
C ARG A 123 -8.37 27.15 32.87
N ARG A 124 -7.86 28.37 33.09
CA ARG A 124 -7.16 29.13 32.03
C ARG A 124 -5.86 28.44 31.64
N ARG A 125 -5.09 27.97 32.62
CA ARG A 125 -3.87 27.19 32.40
C ARG A 125 -4.17 25.90 31.64
N TYR A 126 -5.19 25.15 32.05
CA TYR A 126 -5.60 23.93 31.36
C TYR A 126 -5.94 24.17 29.89
N VAL A 127 -6.71 25.23 29.59
CA VAL A 127 -7.07 25.57 28.20
C VAL A 127 -5.83 25.94 27.38
N PHE A 128 -4.85 26.63 27.96
CA PHE A 128 -3.58 26.91 27.30
C PHE A 128 -2.85 25.60 26.94
N GLU A 129 -2.66 24.71 27.92
CA GLU A 129 -1.99 23.42 27.72
C GLU A 129 -2.73 22.52 26.72
N LEU A 130 -4.07 22.50 26.76
CA LEU A 130 -4.90 21.79 25.76
C LEU A 130 -4.64 22.31 24.34
N ASN A 131 -4.55 23.64 24.18
CA ASN A 131 -4.27 24.22 22.87
C ASN A 131 -2.85 23.89 22.38
N GLU A 132 -1.88 23.81 23.28
CA GLU A 132 -0.52 23.38 22.96
C GLU A 132 -0.50 21.91 22.52
N ARG A 133 -1.07 20.99 23.32
CA ARG A 133 -1.20 19.57 22.95
C ARG A 133 -1.92 19.40 21.61
N ARG A 134 -2.98 20.17 21.37
CA ARG A 134 -3.71 20.17 20.11
C ARG A 134 -2.81 20.58 18.94
N ARG A 135 -2.05 21.66 19.07
CA ARG A 135 -1.13 22.13 18.03
C ARG A 135 -0.08 21.06 17.71
N THR A 136 0.55 20.49 18.73
CA THR A 136 1.55 19.43 18.58
C THR A 136 0.97 18.22 17.87
N PHE A 137 -0.17 17.72 18.35
CA PHE A 137 -0.84 16.56 17.75
C PHE A 137 -1.17 16.77 16.26
N PHE A 138 -1.75 17.91 15.89
CA PHE A 138 -2.06 18.19 14.48
C PHE A 138 -0.82 18.46 13.63
N SER A 139 0.26 18.97 14.23
CA SER A 139 1.56 19.11 13.55
C SER A 139 2.15 17.73 13.22
N ASP A 140 2.15 16.82 14.19
CA ASP A 140 2.63 15.45 14.01
C ASP A 140 1.83 14.71 12.94
N LEU A 141 0.49 14.80 12.95
CA LEU A 141 -0.34 14.19 11.91
C LEU A 141 -0.02 14.74 10.50
N ARG A 142 0.32 16.02 10.38
CA ARG A 142 0.75 16.61 9.09
C ARG A 142 2.14 16.14 8.69
N ARG A 143 3.05 15.94 9.64
CA ARG A 143 4.38 15.38 9.38
C ARG A 143 4.26 13.94 8.88
N GLU A 144 3.49 13.11 9.58
CA GLU A 144 3.21 11.73 9.15
C GLU A 144 2.63 11.69 7.72
N GLU A 145 1.71 12.59 7.39
CA GLU A 145 1.15 12.68 6.03
C GLU A 145 2.19 13.06 4.98
N LYS A 146 3.10 13.99 5.29
CA LYS A 146 4.19 14.37 4.38
C LYS A 146 5.15 13.20 4.15
N GLU A 147 5.55 12.53 5.22
CA GLU A 147 6.44 11.37 5.17
C GLU A 147 5.81 10.22 4.36
N PHE A 148 4.53 9.95 4.57
CA PHE A 148 3.79 8.96 3.80
C PHE A 148 3.78 9.27 2.30
N ARG A 149 3.44 10.52 1.92
CA ARG A 149 3.44 10.94 0.51
C ARG A 149 4.83 10.84 -0.12
N LEU A 150 5.85 11.31 0.59
CA LEU A 150 7.23 11.21 0.14
C LEU A 150 7.64 9.75 -0.11
N GLY A 151 7.27 8.84 0.79
CA GLY A 151 7.52 7.41 0.62
C GLY A 151 6.84 6.82 -0.62
N GLN A 152 5.61 7.24 -0.94
CA GLN A 152 4.93 6.82 -2.17
C GLN A 152 5.63 7.36 -3.43
N ASP A 153 6.05 8.62 -3.41
CA ASP A 153 6.76 9.25 -4.52
C ASP A 153 8.12 8.60 -4.79
N VAL A 154 8.86 8.28 -3.73
CA VAL A 154 10.16 7.58 -3.82
C VAL A 154 9.96 6.20 -4.44
N ARG A 155 9.02 5.40 -3.93
CA ARG A 155 8.69 4.07 -4.50
C ARG A 155 8.33 4.15 -5.98
N TRP A 156 7.56 5.18 -6.37
CA TRP A 156 7.19 5.39 -7.77
C TRP A 156 8.38 5.74 -8.67
N LYS A 157 9.31 6.55 -8.16
CA LYS A 157 10.56 6.88 -8.87
C LYS A 157 11.45 5.64 -9.01
N GLU A 158 11.67 4.89 -7.94
CA GLU A 158 12.47 3.66 -7.93
C GLU A 158 11.94 2.64 -8.94
N MET A 159 10.62 2.43 -8.96
CA MET A 159 9.99 1.57 -9.94
C MET A 159 10.27 2.05 -11.37
N ARG A 160 10.06 3.34 -11.67
CA ARG A 160 10.34 3.88 -13.02
C ARG A 160 11.80 3.75 -13.43
N GLU A 161 12.73 3.98 -12.50
CA GLU A 161 14.16 3.80 -12.76
C GLU A 161 14.50 2.32 -13.02
N LYS A 162 13.92 1.40 -12.26
CA LYS A 162 14.05 -0.04 -12.49
C LYS A 162 13.52 -0.44 -13.86
N GLN A 163 12.32 0.02 -14.23
CA GLN A 163 11.75 -0.22 -15.56
C GLN A 163 12.63 0.33 -16.67
N ARG A 164 13.17 1.55 -16.50
CA ARG A 164 14.08 2.16 -17.47
C ARG A 164 15.37 1.36 -17.65
N LYS A 165 15.97 0.89 -16.56
CA LYS A 165 17.17 0.03 -16.60
C LYS A 165 16.87 -1.27 -17.34
N HIS A 166 15.78 -1.94 -16.98
CA HIS A 166 15.36 -3.19 -17.60
C HIS A 166 15.10 -3.03 -19.12
N LEU A 167 14.43 -1.96 -19.54
CA LEU A 167 14.24 -1.64 -20.96
C LEU A 167 15.57 -1.39 -21.68
N THR A 168 16.48 -0.64 -21.05
CA THR A 168 17.79 -0.32 -21.64
C THR A 168 18.65 -1.58 -21.80
N GLU A 169 18.63 -2.47 -20.82
CA GLU A 169 19.33 -3.75 -20.86
C GLU A 169 18.72 -4.68 -21.92
N ALA A 170 17.39 -4.79 -21.95
CA ALA A 170 16.70 -5.60 -22.94
C ALA A 170 16.95 -5.13 -24.37
N GLU A 171 16.97 -3.81 -24.60
CA GLU A 171 17.33 -3.24 -25.90
C GLU A 171 18.78 -3.53 -26.30
N LYS A 172 19.72 -3.52 -25.34
CA LYS A 172 21.11 -3.88 -25.60
C LYS A 172 21.25 -5.34 -26.00
N SER A 173 20.60 -6.27 -25.28
CA SER A 173 20.62 -7.70 -25.62
C SER A 173 19.99 -7.96 -27.00
N LEU A 174 18.83 -7.37 -27.28
CA LEU A 174 18.17 -7.51 -28.58
C LEU A 174 19.01 -6.94 -29.74
N LYS A 175 19.81 -5.89 -29.51
CA LYS A 175 20.75 -5.35 -30.51
C LYS A 175 21.92 -6.30 -30.79
N ARG A 176 22.33 -7.09 -29.80
CA ARG A 176 23.34 -8.16 -29.94
C ARG A 176 22.78 -9.45 -30.54
N GLY A 177 21.47 -9.52 -30.80
CA GLY A 177 20.80 -10.75 -31.23
C GLY A 177 20.57 -11.75 -30.11
N GLU A 178 20.76 -11.33 -28.85
CA GLU A 178 20.57 -12.17 -27.66
C GLU A 178 19.16 -12.00 -27.09
N ARG A 179 18.61 -13.08 -26.52
CA ARG A 179 17.37 -13.01 -25.75
C ARG A 179 17.64 -12.27 -24.43
N PRO A 180 16.85 -11.23 -24.08
CA PRO A 180 17.03 -10.54 -22.81
C PRO A 180 16.59 -11.43 -21.64
N GLU A 181 17.32 -11.35 -20.53
CA GLU A 181 16.99 -12.09 -19.30
C GLU A 181 15.65 -11.60 -18.75
N GLY A 182 14.74 -12.52 -18.41
CA GLY A 182 13.43 -12.19 -17.85
C GLY A 182 12.32 -11.87 -18.85
N ALA A 183 12.48 -12.19 -20.14
CA ALA A 183 11.48 -11.99 -21.21
C ALA A 183 10.81 -13.25 -21.77
#